data_AF-A0A392TLT4-F1
#
_entry.id   AF-A0A392TLT4-F1
#
_cell.length_a   1.000
_cell.length_b   1.000
_cell.length_c   1.000
_cell.angle_alpha   90.00
_cell.angle_beta   90.00
_cell.angle_gamma   90.00
#
_symmetry.space_group_name_H-M   'P 1'
#
loop_
_entity.id
_entity.type
_entity.pdbx_description
1 polymer ?
#
loop_
_entity_poly.entity_id
_entity_poly.type
_entity_poly.pdbx_seq_one_letter_code
_entity_poly.pdbx_strand_id
1 'polypeptide(L)'
;SSTTTPTKTPSTSTRSRKHSDSRSRFDAYNRLQAAAVAFGETLPIPEIVAVGGQSDGKSSLLEALLGFRFNVREVEMGTRRPLILQML
;
A
#
# COMPACT_ATOMS: atom_id res chain seq x y z
N SER A 1 -27.78 39.47 29.41
CA SER A 1 -26.42 39.08 28.97
C SER A 1 -26.53 37.79 28.17
N SER A 2 -26.70 37.89 26.85
CA SER A 2 -26.79 36.75 25.94
C SER A 2 -25.40 36.36 25.43
N THR A 3 -24.83 35.30 26.00
CA THR A 3 -23.55 34.72 25.57
C THR A 3 -23.78 33.92 24.28
N THR A 4 -23.33 34.45 23.14
CA THR A 4 -23.28 33.71 21.87
C THR A 4 -21.97 32.93 21.80
N THR A 5 -22.04 31.61 21.93
CA THR A 5 -20.93 30.69 21.67
C THR A 5 -20.73 30.51 20.15
N PRO A 6 -19.50 30.60 19.62
CA PRO A 6 -19.25 30.32 18.21
C PRO A 6 -19.19 28.80 17.97
N THR A 7 -20.18 28.26 17.27
CA THR A 7 -20.18 26.87 16.77
C THR A 7 -19.11 26.74 15.68
N LYS A 8 -18.00 26.05 15.99
CA LYS A 8 -16.96 25.72 15.03
C LYS A 8 -17.37 24.46 14.24
N THR A 9 -17.99 24.66 13.09
CA THR A 9 -18.30 23.59 12.12
C THR A 9 -16.99 22.94 11.63
N PRO A 10 -16.82 21.60 11.70
CA PRO A 10 -15.64 20.95 11.14
C PRO A 10 -15.70 20.99 9.61
N SER A 11 -14.65 21.56 9.02
CA SER A 11 -14.52 21.89 7.60
C SER A 11 -14.26 20.66 6.72
N THR A 12 -15.29 20.23 6.00
CA THR A 12 -15.27 19.15 4.98
C THR A 12 -14.22 19.38 3.86
N SER A 13 -13.79 20.62 3.63
CA SER A 13 -12.83 21.00 2.58
C SER A 13 -11.39 20.49 2.80
N THR A 14 -11.00 20.20 4.04
CA THR A 14 -9.63 19.78 4.38
C THR A 14 -9.34 18.33 4.02
N ARG A 15 -10.35 17.46 4.05
CA ARG A 15 -10.22 16.02 3.78
C ARG A 15 -10.01 15.71 2.29
N SER A 16 -10.67 16.47 1.41
CA SER A 16 -10.53 16.36 -0.06
C SER A 16 -9.10 16.68 -0.54
N ARG A 17 -8.52 17.79 -0.05
CA ARG A 17 -7.15 18.23 -0.42
C ARG A 17 -6.05 17.25 -0.01
N LYS A 18 -6.21 16.54 1.12
CA LYS A 18 -5.21 15.54 1.56
C LYS A 18 -5.17 14.32 0.65
N HIS A 19 -6.32 13.89 0.12
CA HIS A 19 -6.38 12.74 -0.78
C HIS A 19 -5.77 13.01 -2.16
N SER A 20 -5.98 14.21 -2.71
CA SER A 20 -5.38 14.60 -3.99
C SER A 20 -3.85 14.65 -3.90
N ASP A 21 -3.32 15.17 -2.79
CA ASP A 21 -1.87 15.25 -2.57
C ASP A 21 -1.22 13.86 -2.41
N SER A 22 -1.86 12.93 -1.68
CA SER A 22 -1.35 11.56 -1.55
C SER A 22 -1.34 10.79 -2.88
N ARG A 23 -2.35 11.00 -3.74
CA ARG A 23 -2.36 10.44 -5.10
C ARG A 23 -1.24 11.01 -5.96
N SER A 24 -1.08 12.34 -5.96
CA SER A 24 -0.02 12.99 -6.73
C SER A 24 1.39 12.53 -6.31
N ARG A 25 1.62 12.36 -4.99
CA ARG A 25 2.88 11.83 -4.48
C ARG A 25 3.10 10.38 -4.91
N PHE A 26 2.07 9.54 -4.82
CA PHE A 26 2.13 8.15 -5.29
C PHE A 26 2.51 8.07 -6.78
N ASP A 27 1.84 8.84 -7.63
CA ASP A 27 2.14 8.84 -9.08
C ASP A 27 3.57 9.32 -9.37
N ALA A 28 4.07 10.32 -8.63
CA ALA A 28 5.44 10.80 -8.76
C ALA A 28 6.47 9.75 -8.34
N TYR A 29 6.23 9.05 -7.23
CA TYR A 29 7.09 7.96 -6.76
C TYR A 29 7.13 6.79 -7.74
N ASN A 30 5.99 6.38 -8.30
CA ASN A 30 5.95 5.29 -9.26
C ASN A 30 6.75 5.63 -10.53
N ARG A 31 6.62 6.86 -11.03
CA ARG A 31 7.43 7.33 -12.19
C ARG A 31 8.91 7.33 -11.88
N LEU A 32 9.30 7.82 -10.70
CA LEU A 32 10.69 7.86 -10.27
C LEU A 32 11.27 6.45 -10.10
N GLN A 33 10.50 5.52 -9.53
CA GLN A 33 10.87 4.11 -9.42
C GLN A 33 11.08 3.48 -10.80
N ALA A 34 10.15 3.67 -11.74
CA ALA A 34 10.28 3.13 -13.09
C ALA A 34 11.56 3.64 -13.78
N ALA A 35 11.89 4.92 -13.60
CA ALA A 35 13.13 5.50 -14.12
C ALA A 35 14.37 4.87 -13.45
N ALA A 36 14.40 4.78 -12.12
CA ALA A 36 15.56 4.21 -11.42
C ALA A 36 15.84 2.76 -11.81
N VAL A 37 14.79 1.93 -11.94
CA VAL A 37 14.91 0.55 -12.44
C VAL A 37 15.50 0.54 -13.85
N ALA A 38 15.07 1.43 -14.73
CA ALA A 38 15.58 1.52 -16.10
C ALA A 38 17.07 1.92 -16.18
N PHE A 39 17.55 2.72 -15.21
CA PHE A 39 18.94 3.15 -15.13
C PHE A 39 19.82 2.28 -14.21
N GLY A 40 19.25 1.26 -13.56
CA GLY A 40 19.97 0.42 -12.59
C GLY A 40 20.33 1.16 -11.29
N GLU A 41 19.67 2.29 -11.03
CA GLU A 41 19.85 3.10 -9.84
C GLU A 41 19.04 2.51 -8.67
N THR A 42 19.62 2.59 -7.47
CA THR A 42 18.94 2.11 -6.26
C THR A 42 18.22 3.27 -5.59
N LEU A 43 16.89 3.17 -5.51
CA LEU A 43 16.09 4.09 -4.72
C LEU A 43 15.60 3.38 -3.45
N PRO A 44 15.64 4.05 -2.28
CA PRO A 44 15.04 3.52 -1.07
C PRO A 44 13.50 3.56 -1.20
N ILE A 45 12.94 2.52 -1.79
CA ILE A 45 11.49 2.37 -1.96
C ILE A 45 10.94 1.63 -0.72
N PRO A 46 9.74 1.98 -0.23
CA PRO A 46 9.11 1.23 0.85
C PRO A 46 8.85 -0.23 0.42
N GLU A 47 9.52 -1.17 1.09
CA GLU A 47 9.27 -2.60 0.92
C GLU A 47 8.35 -3.10 2.04
N ILE A 48 7.40 -3.96 1.69
CA ILE A 48 6.49 -4.59 2.65
C ILE A 48 6.83 -6.08 2.72
N VAL A 49 7.14 -6.55 3.93
CA VAL A 49 7.43 -7.95 4.19
C VAL A 49 6.33 -8.54 5.07
N ALA A 50 5.66 -9.58 4.57
CA ALA A 50 4.66 -10.31 5.34
C ALA A 50 5.32 -11.42 6.17
N VAL A 51 5.27 -11.30 7.50
CA VAL A 51 5.86 -12.26 8.46
C VAL A 51 4.78 -12.76 9.42
N GLY A 52 4.85 -14.05 9.79
CA GLY A 52 3.86 -14.69 10.67
C GLY A 52 3.97 -16.22 10.65
N GLY A 53 3.31 -16.89 11.57
CA GLY A 53 3.24 -18.34 11.72
C GLY A 53 2.52 -19.05 10.56
N GLN A 54 2.61 -20.37 10.53
CA GLN A 54 1.87 -21.18 9.56
C GLN A 54 0.37 -20.92 9.73
N SER A 55 -0.35 -20.76 8.61
CA SER A 55 -1.80 -20.52 8.60
C SER A 55 -2.29 -19.14 9.07
N ASP A 56 -1.41 -18.19 9.36
CA ASP A 56 -1.77 -16.78 9.68
C ASP A 56 -2.36 -15.98 8.48
N GLY A 57 -2.66 -16.64 7.36
CA GLY A 57 -3.31 -15.99 6.23
C GLY A 57 -2.44 -15.06 5.39
N LYS A 58 -1.10 -15.04 5.56
CA LYS A 58 -0.18 -14.20 4.76
C LYS A 58 -0.41 -14.27 3.25
N SER A 59 -0.48 -15.50 2.71
CA SER A 59 -0.73 -15.70 1.28
C SER A 59 -2.13 -15.22 0.90
N SER A 60 -3.14 -15.48 1.73
CA SER A 60 -4.52 -15.02 1.50
C SER A 60 -4.63 -13.50 1.45
N LEU A 61 -3.91 -12.78 2.33
CA LEU A 61 -3.86 -11.32 2.34
C LEU A 61 -3.23 -10.77 1.05
N LEU A 62 -2.11 -11.36 0.63
CA LEU A 62 -1.44 -10.95 -0.61
C LEU A 62 -2.31 -11.25 -1.84
N GLU A 63 -2.98 -12.39 -1.88
CA GLU A 63 -3.89 -12.76 -2.99
C GLU A 63 -5.12 -11.86 -3.04
N ALA A 64 -5.69 -11.49 -1.88
CA ALA A 64 -6.78 -10.53 -1.81
C ALA A 64 -6.37 -9.13 -2.30
N LEU A 65 -5.13 -8.72 -2.03
CA LEU A 65 -4.58 -7.44 -2.48
C LEU A 65 -4.29 -7.44 -3.99
N LEU A 66 -3.82 -8.57 -4.53
CA LEU A 66 -3.50 -8.74 -5.94
C LEU A 66 -4.72 -9.04 -6.83
N GLY A 67 -5.79 -9.59 -6.26
CA GLY A 67 -6.97 -10.03 -6.99
C GLY A 67 -6.82 -11.35 -7.74
N PHE A 68 -5.70 -12.07 -7.55
CA PHE A 68 -5.48 -13.40 -8.13
C PHE A 68 -4.70 -14.31 -7.17
N ARG A 69 -4.81 -15.62 -7.38
CA ARG A 69 -4.05 -16.63 -6.64
C ARG A 69 -2.66 -16.79 -7.26
N PHE A 70 -1.61 -16.54 -6.50
CA PHE A 70 -0.23 -16.80 -6.96
C PHE A 70 0.27 -18.18 -6.52
N ASN A 71 -0.34 -18.77 -5.49
CA ASN A 71 0.05 -20.10 -5.03
C ASN A 71 -0.82 -21.16 -5.75
N VAL A 72 -0.32 -21.67 -6.88
CA VAL A 72 -1.08 -22.56 -7.79
C VAL A 72 -1.28 -23.98 -7.23
N ARG A 73 -0.65 -24.33 -6.11
CA ARG A 73 -0.74 -25.67 -5.54
C ARG A 73 -1.55 -25.67 -4.25
N GLU A 74 -2.57 -26.51 -4.20
CA GLU A 74 -3.16 -27.05 -2.97
C GLU A 74 -2.11 -27.91 -2.25
N VAL A 75 -1.07 -27.28 -1.69
CA VAL A 75 -0.17 -27.99 -0.78
C VAL A 75 -0.64 -27.66 0.63
N GLU A 76 -0.70 -28.69 1.46
CA GLU A 76 -0.95 -28.64 2.91
C GLU A 76 -0.06 -27.63 3.67
N MET A 77 1.02 -27.16 3.04
CA MET A 77 2.01 -26.25 3.61
C MET A 77 2.12 -24.97 2.76
N GLY A 78 2.19 -23.82 3.42
CA GLY A 78 2.26 -22.49 2.80
C GLY A 78 3.56 -22.20 2.02
N THR A 79 3.90 -20.92 1.90
CA THR A 79 5.04 -20.43 1.10
C THR A 79 6.38 -21.05 1.55
N ARG A 80 7.01 -21.87 0.69
CA ARG A 80 8.30 -22.57 0.98
C ARG A 80 9.54 -21.89 0.37
N ARG A 81 9.34 -20.87 -0.46
CA ARG A 81 10.40 -20.06 -1.07
C ARG A 81 10.06 -18.58 -0.91
N PRO A 82 11.03 -17.71 -0.64
CA PRO A 82 10.80 -16.27 -0.68
C PRO A 82 10.15 -15.87 -2.01
N LEU A 83 9.11 -15.05 -1.94
CA LEU A 83 8.44 -14.49 -3.10
C LEU A 83 8.59 -12.98 -3.03
N ILE A 84 9.04 -12.39 -4.14
CA ILE A 84 9.09 -10.94 -4.32
C ILE A 84 7.96 -10.58 -5.27
N LEU A 85 7.07 -9.70 -4.81
CA LEU A 85 5.97 -9.17 -5.61
C LEU A 85 6.32 -7.73 -5.97
N GLN A 86 6.51 -7.49 -7.26
CA GLN A 86 6.72 -6.15 -7.79
C GLN A 86 5.41 -5.66 -8.40
N MET A 87 4.83 -4.62 -7.78
CA MET A 87 3.69 -3.90 -8.33
C MET A 87 4.24 -2.72 -9.14
N LEU A 88 3.88 -2.63 -10.41
CA LEU A 88 4.26 -1.56 -11.33
C LEU A 88 3.06 -0.67 -11.66
#